data_AF-A0A3N7C4J5-F1
#
_entry.id   AF-A0A3N7C4J5-F1
#
_cell.length_a   1.000
_cell.length_b   1.000
_cell.length_c   1.000
_cell.angle_alpha   90.00
_cell.angle_beta   90.00
_cell.angle_gamma   90.00
#
_symmetry.space_group_name_H-M   'P 1'
#
loop_
_entity.id
_entity.type
_entity.pdbx_description
1 polymer ?
#
loop_
_entity_poly.entity_id
_entity_poly.type
_entity_poly.pdbx_seq_one_letter_code
_entity_poly.pdbx_strand_id
1 'polypeptide(L)'
;MASFGIDGIRYFNHARAAGVSTASDLSYTFNRCNGFDAKLRSAGHARNFYWANTDCWETDIRDSDRGGDDVHYVDNVDIFWIETHGGHESNGQARMLFDAQQTAWRTYSGSWQLGENWNAEWIMAYSCDTVDRGNVAGLWNIFAGLHIYCGAWDNMYDGITTDECGEDVGDNLIHGHTVCHAWHDGVSDWWVDNHPITVCVGDSATWNNGNIQWGRSYLNRDHLWGHGNVDPDLPPSRQACILFMWTEG
;
A
#
# COMPACT_ATOMS: atom_id res chain seq x y z
N MET A 1 -6.40 18.05 -6.02
CA MET A 1 -4.99 17.63 -6.04
C MET A 1 -4.78 16.79 -4.80
N ALA A 2 -4.24 15.58 -4.94
CA ALA A 2 -3.84 14.75 -3.81
C ALA A 2 -2.62 15.30 -3.06
N SER A 3 -2.52 14.92 -1.79
CA SER A 3 -1.31 14.88 -0.98
C SER A 3 -0.79 13.44 -0.84
N PHE A 4 0.51 13.27 -0.63
CA PHE A 4 1.11 11.94 -0.54
C PHE A 4 2.28 11.86 0.45
N GLY A 5 2.51 10.64 0.95
CA GLY A 5 3.63 10.29 1.83
C GLY A 5 4.42 9.12 1.27
N ILE A 6 5.73 9.08 1.57
CA ILE A 6 6.63 8.03 1.10
C ILE A 6 7.52 7.55 2.24
N ASP A 7 7.57 6.24 2.45
CA ASP A 7 8.56 5.55 3.26
C ASP A 7 9.41 4.60 2.40
N GLY A 8 10.72 4.82 2.37
CA GLY A 8 11.67 3.97 1.64
C GLY A 8 12.73 3.36 2.56
N ILE A 9 12.67 2.05 2.81
CA ILE A 9 13.60 1.36 3.71
C ILE A 9 14.51 0.44 2.90
N ARG A 10 15.75 0.87 2.70
CA ARG A 10 16.76 0.15 1.92
C ARG A 10 17.65 -0.72 2.77
N TYR A 11 18.15 -0.18 3.88
CA TYR A 11 19.09 -0.89 4.75
C TYR A 11 18.35 -1.59 5.88
N PHE A 12 18.79 -2.81 6.21
CA PHE A 12 18.25 -3.63 7.29
C PHE A 12 19.34 -4.13 8.25
N ASN A 13 20.47 -3.41 8.33
CA ASN A 13 21.62 -3.85 9.12
C ASN A 13 21.35 -3.80 10.62
N HIS A 14 20.51 -2.87 11.10
CA HIS A 14 20.16 -2.80 12.52
C HIS A 14 19.18 -3.90 12.89
N ALA A 15 18.17 -4.16 12.05
CA ALA A 15 17.25 -5.28 12.23
C ALA A 15 17.98 -6.62 12.25
N ARG A 16 18.97 -6.80 11.35
CA ARG A 16 19.86 -7.97 11.36
C ARG A 16 20.71 -8.05 12.63
N ALA A 17 21.33 -6.94 13.05
CA ALA A 17 22.15 -6.90 14.26
C ALA A 17 21.35 -7.19 15.54
N ALA A 18 20.07 -6.80 15.56
CA ALA A 18 19.14 -7.10 16.65
C ALA A 18 18.58 -8.54 16.62
N GLY A 19 18.95 -9.35 15.62
CA GLY A 19 18.46 -10.73 15.47
C GLY A 19 16.98 -10.82 15.08
N VAL A 20 16.40 -9.73 14.57
CA VAL A 20 14.97 -9.64 14.22
C VAL A 20 14.70 -10.26 12.87
N SER A 21 15.62 -10.10 11.91
CA SER A 21 15.48 -10.52 10.52
C SER A 21 16.83 -11.00 9.96
N THR A 22 16.78 -11.83 8.92
CA THR A 22 17.94 -12.19 8.09
C THR A 22 17.87 -11.56 6.70
N ALA A 23 16.87 -10.73 6.43
CA ALA A 23 16.64 -10.12 5.13
C ALA A 23 17.81 -9.22 4.71
N SER A 24 18.17 -9.26 3.42
CA SER A 24 19.22 -8.42 2.83
C SER A 24 18.76 -6.97 2.64
N ASP A 25 19.69 -6.09 2.30
CA ASP A 25 19.35 -4.72 1.90
C ASP A 25 18.70 -4.72 0.50
N LEU A 26 17.86 -3.73 0.23
CA LEU A 26 17.17 -3.51 -1.05
C LEU A 26 17.92 -2.44 -1.86
N SER A 27 18.43 -2.81 -3.03
CA SER A 27 19.35 -1.99 -3.82
C SER A 27 18.66 -0.84 -4.55
N TYR A 28 17.41 -1.01 -4.98
CA TYR A 28 16.70 -0.11 -5.90
C TYR A 28 15.54 0.66 -5.26
N THR A 29 15.39 0.62 -3.93
CA THR A 29 14.31 1.31 -3.22
C THR A 29 14.19 2.79 -3.55
N PHE A 30 15.31 3.51 -3.56
CA PHE A 30 15.25 4.92 -3.88
C PHE A 30 15.14 5.21 -5.38
N ASN A 31 15.29 4.23 -6.27
CA ASN A 31 14.95 4.41 -7.68
C ASN A 31 13.42 4.49 -7.79
N ARG A 32 12.71 3.50 -7.25
CA ARG A 32 11.24 3.44 -7.25
C ARG A 32 10.61 4.58 -6.44
N CYS A 33 11.02 4.79 -5.19
CA CYS A 33 10.47 5.88 -4.37
C CYS A 33 10.65 7.27 -5.02
N ASN A 34 11.80 7.52 -5.65
CA ASN A 34 12.03 8.80 -6.35
C ASN A 34 11.25 8.89 -7.67
N GLY A 35 11.07 7.79 -8.40
CA GLY A 35 10.22 7.74 -9.59
C GLY A 35 8.78 8.11 -9.25
N PHE A 36 8.22 7.49 -8.21
CA PHE A 36 6.88 7.78 -7.71
C PHE A 36 6.75 9.26 -7.26
N ASP A 37 7.66 9.72 -6.40
CA ASP A 37 7.73 11.12 -5.96
C ASP A 37 7.75 12.12 -7.12
N ALA A 38 8.64 11.88 -8.10
CA ALA A 38 8.85 12.79 -9.20
C ALA A 38 7.60 12.92 -10.08
N LYS A 39 6.92 11.80 -10.39
CA LYS A 39 5.70 11.81 -11.20
C LYS A 39 4.56 12.56 -10.52
N LEU A 40 4.27 12.23 -9.26
CA LEU A 40 3.19 12.89 -8.53
C LEU A 40 3.46 14.40 -8.40
N ARG A 41 4.70 14.80 -8.06
CA ARG A 41 5.06 16.22 -7.99
C ARG A 41 4.98 16.92 -9.34
N SER A 42 5.33 16.26 -10.44
CA SER A 42 5.25 16.84 -11.78
C SER A 42 3.83 17.17 -12.21
N ALA A 43 2.84 16.43 -11.67
CA ALA A 43 1.41 16.67 -11.85
C ALA A 43 0.82 17.68 -10.85
N GLY A 44 1.63 18.23 -9.94
CA GLY A 44 1.20 19.25 -8.97
C GLY A 44 0.68 18.71 -7.64
N HIS A 45 0.80 17.41 -7.37
CA HIS A 45 0.48 16.84 -6.06
C HIS A 45 1.45 17.29 -4.97
N ALA A 46 0.97 17.35 -3.74
CA ALA A 46 1.73 17.82 -2.60
C ALA A 46 2.37 16.65 -1.84
N ARG A 47 3.69 16.68 -1.68
CA ARG A 47 4.36 15.75 -0.79
C ARG A 47 4.27 16.25 0.64
N ASN A 48 3.63 15.51 1.53
CA ASN A 48 3.58 15.83 2.95
C ASN A 48 4.87 15.37 3.64
N PHE A 49 5.33 14.17 3.34
CA PHE A 49 6.58 13.63 3.89
C PHE A 49 7.28 12.68 2.91
N TYR A 50 8.56 12.49 3.14
CA TYR A 50 9.39 11.49 2.50
C TYR A 50 10.44 11.06 3.53
N TRP A 51 10.27 9.87 4.09
CA TRP A 51 11.20 9.30 5.05
C TRP A 51 12.00 8.16 4.44
N ALA A 52 13.19 7.95 5.00
CA ALA A 52 14.15 7.00 4.48
C ALA A 52 14.84 6.23 5.60
N ASN A 53 14.94 4.91 5.42
CA ASN A 53 15.67 3.99 6.30
C ASN A 53 15.23 4.12 7.78
N THR A 54 16.10 4.64 8.64
CA THR A 54 15.88 4.74 10.09
C THR A 54 14.98 5.90 10.51
N ASP A 55 14.58 6.74 9.55
CA ASP A 55 13.60 7.80 9.74
C ASP A 55 12.17 7.34 9.44
N CYS A 56 11.98 6.07 9.02
CA CYS A 56 10.66 5.44 8.90
C CYS A 56 10.35 4.67 10.19
N TRP A 57 9.16 4.84 10.76
CA TRP A 57 8.77 4.13 11.98
C TRP A 57 7.48 3.34 11.81
N GLU A 58 7.45 2.18 12.46
CA GLU A 58 6.32 1.27 12.40
C GLU A 58 5.07 1.81 13.11
N THR A 59 5.22 2.90 13.86
CA THR A 59 4.15 3.67 14.50
C THR A 59 3.39 4.57 13.52
N ASP A 60 4.00 4.94 12.40
CA ASP A 60 3.45 5.96 11.49
C ASP A 60 2.27 5.43 10.66
N ILE A 61 2.13 4.11 10.54
CA ILE A 61 0.97 3.41 9.95
C ILE A 61 0.07 2.75 11.01
N ARG A 62 0.50 2.76 12.27
CA ARG A 62 -0.26 2.13 13.35
C ARG A 62 -1.33 3.10 13.82
N ASP A 63 -2.52 2.56 14.06
CA ASP A 63 -3.64 3.29 14.64
C ASP A 63 -3.23 3.96 15.96
N SER A 64 -3.58 5.25 16.08
CA SER A 64 -3.35 6.05 17.28
C SER A 64 -3.94 5.43 18.55
N ASP A 65 -5.11 4.79 18.46
CA ASP A 65 -5.74 4.08 19.58
C ASP A 65 -5.00 2.77 19.96
N ARG A 66 -4.06 2.33 19.12
CA ARG A 66 -3.18 1.16 19.33
C ARG A 66 -1.74 1.56 19.59
N GLY A 67 -1.50 2.82 19.95
CA GLY A 67 -0.17 3.34 20.29
C GLY A 67 0.70 3.61 19.07
N GLY A 68 0.08 3.97 17.95
CA GLY A 68 0.74 4.57 16.78
C GLY A 68 0.49 6.08 16.69
N ASP A 69 0.70 6.63 15.50
CA ASP A 69 0.54 8.05 15.19
C ASP A 69 0.08 8.29 13.74
N ASP A 70 -0.64 7.33 13.15
CA ASP A 70 -1.10 7.39 11.76
C ASP A 70 -1.87 8.67 11.39
N VAL A 71 -2.65 9.23 12.32
CA VAL A 71 -3.34 10.52 12.14
C VAL A 71 -2.44 11.70 11.74
N HIS A 72 -1.15 11.68 12.06
CA HIS A 72 -0.20 12.72 11.63
C HIS A 72 0.62 12.32 10.40
N TYR A 73 0.58 11.05 10.01
CA TYR A 73 1.35 10.47 8.91
C TYR A 73 0.45 9.80 7.88
N VAL A 74 0.26 8.48 7.94
CA VAL A 74 -0.42 7.72 6.89
C VAL A 74 -1.86 8.18 6.68
N ASP A 75 -2.62 8.43 7.73
CA ASP A 75 -4.00 8.91 7.63
C ASP A 75 -4.11 10.38 7.22
N ASN A 76 -3.01 11.14 7.26
CA ASN A 76 -2.97 12.56 6.89
C ASN A 76 -2.62 12.80 5.41
N VAL A 77 -2.46 11.74 4.61
CA VAL A 77 -2.20 11.82 3.16
C VAL A 77 -3.24 11.04 2.38
N ASP A 78 -3.51 11.43 1.13
CA ASP A 78 -4.44 10.73 0.25
C ASP A 78 -3.88 9.36 -0.18
N ILE A 79 -2.58 9.34 -0.46
CA ILE A 79 -1.85 8.14 -0.91
C ILE A 79 -0.53 7.98 -0.15
N PHE A 80 -0.32 6.77 0.37
CA PHE A 80 0.92 6.40 1.06
C PHE A 80 1.66 5.29 0.30
N TRP A 81 2.89 5.59 -0.13
CA TRP A 81 3.80 4.60 -0.70
C TRP A 81 4.78 4.12 0.38
N ILE A 82 4.89 2.80 0.55
CA ILE A 82 5.90 2.19 1.40
C ILE A 82 6.66 1.10 0.65
N GLU A 83 7.98 1.13 0.76
CA GLU A 83 8.85 0.08 0.23
C GLU A 83 9.74 -0.50 1.33
N THR A 84 9.60 -1.80 1.55
CA THR A 84 10.35 -2.56 2.57
C THR A 84 10.20 -4.08 2.34
N HIS A 85 10.79 -4.90 3.22
CA HIS A 85 10.48 -6.32 3.29
C HIS A 85 9.10 -6.56 3.89
N GLY A 86 8.34 -7.44 3.25
CA GLY A 86 6.99 -7.80 3.66
C GLY A 86 6.83 -9.22 4.22
N GLY A 87 5.59 -9.69 4.17
CA GLY A 87 5.14 -10.98 4.65
C GLY A 87 3.71 -10.91 5.15
N HIS A 88 3.14 -12.07 5.45
CA HIS A 88 1.91 -12.18 6.21
C HIS A 88 2.04 -13.20 7.34
N GLU A 89 1.17 -13.08 8.32
CA GLU A 89 1.01 -14.06 9.39
C GLU A 89 -0.06 -15.09 9.01
N SER A 90 -0.12 -16.24 9.71
CA SER A 90 -1.02 -17.35 9.37
C SER A 90 -2.52 -17.01 9.42
N ASN A 91 -2.88 -15.86 10.00
CA ASN A 91 -4.25 -15.33 10.05
C ASN A 91 -4.53 -14.32 8.92
N GLY A 92 -3.63 -14.17 7.94
CA GLY A 92 -3.75 -13.28 6.79
C GLY A 92 -3.39 -11.81 7.09
N GLN A 93 -2.83 -11.51 8.26
CA GLN A 93 -2.38 -10.14 8.56
C GLN A 93 -1.10 -9.81 7.80
N ALA A 94 -1.08 -8.66 7.12
CA ALA A 94 0.15 -8.13 6.53
C ALA A 94 1.17 -7.80 7.61
N ARG A 95 2.44 -7.95 7.28
CA ARG A 95 3.59 -7.65 8.14
C ARG A 95 4.66 -6.96 7.33
N MET A 96 5.14 -5.84 7.83
CA MET A 96 6.24 -5.09 7.19
C MET A 96 7.38 -4.87 8.19
N LEU A 97 8.62 -4.87 7.68
CA LEU A 97 9.85 -4.73 8.47
C LEU A 97 10.34 -3.28 8.46
N PHE A 98 10.94 -2.84 9.55
CA PHE A 98 11.62 -1.56 9.67
C PHE A 98 13.06 -1.78 10.13
N ASP A 99 13.95 -0.81 9.86
CA ASP A 99 15.35 -0.84 10.33
C ASP A 99 15.63 0.12 11.49
N ALA A 100 14.60 0.78 12.00
CA ALA A 100 14.61 1.43 13.30
C ALA A 100 13.47 0.87 14.14
N GLN A 101 13.74 0.64 15.42
CA GLN A 101 12.70 0.31 16.39
C GLN A 101 12.30 1.58 17.11
N GLN A 102 11.08 2.06 16.85
CA GLN A 102 10.46 3.05 17.72
C GLN A 102 9.83 2.35 18.93
N THR A 103 8.94 1.41 18.67
CA THR A 103 8.32 0.51 19.66
C THR A 103 8.55 -0.97 19.30
N ALA A 104 8.54 -1.29 18.01
CA ALA A 104 8.80 -2.61 17.43
C ALA A 104 9.59 -2.47 16.12
N TRP A 105 10.17 -3.57 15.63
CA TRP A 105 10.85 -3.60 14.33
C TRP A 105 9.92 -3.98 13.19
N ARG A 106 8.67 -4.32 13.51
CA ARG A 106 7.67 -4.78 12.56
C ARG A 106 6.35 -4.13 12.88
N THR A 107 5.61 -3.83 11.82
CA THR A 107 4.19 -3.47 11.92
C THR A 107 3.34 -4.63 11.42
N TYR A 108 2.10 -4.70 11.89
CA TYR A 108 1.14 -5.75 11.56
C TYR A 108 -0.21 -5.12 11.24
N SER A 109 -0.87 -5.57 10.17
CA SER A 109 -2.17 -5.02 9.75
C SER A 109 -3.26 -5.15 10.81
N GLY A 110 -3.10 -6.10 11.74
CA GLY A 110 -3.91 -6.19 12.94
C GLY A 110 -3.83 -5.01 13.89
N SER A 111 -2.98 -4.02 13.63
CA SER A 111 -2.84 -2.78 14.40
C SER A 111 -3.08 -1.52 13.59
N TRP A 112 -3.51 -1.66 12.33
CA TRP A 112 -3.86 -0.53 11.47
C TRP A 112 -5.39 -0.36 11.48
N GLN A 113 -5.85 0.88 11.35
CA GLN A 113 -7.23 1.25 11.06
C GLN A 113 -7.17 2.48 10.17
N LEU A 114 -7.16 2.28 8.85
CA LEU A 114 -6.75 3.33 7.91
C LEU A 114 -7.94 4.04 7.28
N GLY A 115 -7.78 5.35 7.13
CA GLY A 115 -8.70 6.27 6.49
C GLY A 115 -9.90 6.64 7.37
N GLU A 116 -9.78 6.74 8.70
CA GLU A 116 -10.90 6.89 9.68
C GLU A 116 -11.74 8.20 9.53
N ASN A 117 -12.28 8.48 8.34
CA ASN A 117 -12.68 9.78 7.81
C ASN A 117 -11.55 10.83 7.84
N TRP A 118 -10.31 10.35 7.73
CA TRP A 118 -9.16 11.18 7.44
C TRP A 118 -8.90 11.20 5.93
N ASN A 119 -7.66 11.43 5.50
CA ASN A 119 -7.34 11.54 4.08
C ASN A 119 -6.92 10.21 3.46
N ALA A 120 -6.49 9.18 4.20
CA ALA A 120 -5.96 7.96 3.57
C ALA A 120 -7.00 7.18 2.75
N GLU A 121 -6.92 7.30 1.42
CA GLU A 121 -7.73 6.48 0.50
C GLU A 121 -6.93 5.28 -0.05
N TRP A 122 -5.62 5.43 -0.26
CA TRP A 122 -4.82 4.39 -0.93
C TRP A 122 -3.47 4.12 -0.27
N ILE A 123 -3.18 2.84 0.01
CA ILE A 123 -1.87 2.36 0.46
C ILE A 123 -1.22 1.58 -0.68
N MET A 124 0.05 1.87 -0.97
CA MET A 124 0.87 1.17 -1.95
C MET A 124 2.11 0.58 -1.29
N ALA A 125 2.04 -0.70 -0.95
CA ALA A 125 3.12 -1.44 -0.32
C ALA A 125 3.90 -2.25 -1.36
N TYR A 126 5.03 -1.71 -1.82
CA TYR A 126 6.01 -2.46 -2.61
C TYR A 126 6.79 -3.38 -1.66
N SER A 127 6.18 -4.51 -1.33
CA SER A 127 6.67 -5.45 -0.30
C SER A 127 6.11 -6.85 -0.56
N CYS A 128 6.96 -7.88 -0.50
CA CYS A 128 6.56 -9.26 -0.78
C CYS A 128 5.45 -9.75 0.17
N ASP A 129 4.58 -10.63 -0.32
CA ASP A 129 3.69 -11.49 0.50
C ASP A 129 2.80 -10.74 1.50
N THR A 130 2.50 -9.45 1.32
CA THR A 130 1.69 -8.68 2.27
C THR A 130 0.21 -9.04 2.22
N VAL A 131 -0.24 -9.80 1.22
CA VAL A 131 -1.60 -10.31 1.13
C VAL A 131 -1.60 -11.83 0.98
N ASP A 132 -2.18 -12.53 1.96
CA ASP A 132 -2.42 -13.96 1.84
C ASP A 132 -3.58 -14.23 0.86
N ARG A 133 -3.29 -14.69 -0.36
CA ARG A 133 -4.32 -15.02 -1.36
C ARG A 133 -5.29 -16.11 -0.88
N GLY A 134 -4.87 -16.98 0.04
CA GLY A 134 -5.71 -17.99 0.67
C GLY A 134 -6.60 -17.45 1.79
N ASN A 135 -6.28 -16.27 2.34
CA ASN A 135 -6.99 -15.65 3.45
C ASN A 135 -6.94 -14.10 3.39
N VAL A 136 -7.42 -13.54 2.28
CA VAL A 136 -7.45 -12.07 2.06
C VAL A 136 -8.25 -11.33 3.13
N ALA A 137 -9.22 -12.01 3.75
CA ALA A 137 -10.02 -11.48 4.85
C ALA A 137 -9.19 -11.06 6.10
N GLY A 138 -7.94 -11.52 6.23
CA GLY A 138 -7.02 -11.05 7.26
C GLY A 138 -6.74 -9.53 7.21
N LEU A 139 -7.02 -8.88 6.08
CA LEU A 139 -6.91 -7.43 5.91
C LEU A 139 -8.20 -6.66 6.23
N TRP A 140 -9.32 -7.33 6.49
CA TRP A 140 -10.63 -6.65 6.61
C TRP A 140 -10.60 -5.43 7.54
N ASN A 141 -9.94 -5.55 8.68
CA ASN A 141 -9.96 -4.53 9.73
C ASN A 141 -9.10 -3.29 9.43
N ILE A 142 -8.30 -3.28 8.36
CA ILE A 142 -7.55 -2.07 7.98
C ILE A 142 -8.45 -1.03 7.31
N PHE A 143 -9.60 -1.46 6.76
CA PHE A 143 -10.49 -0.58 6.01
C PHE A 143 -11.42 0.18 6.96
N ALA A 144 -10.96 1.29 7.52
CA ALA A 144 -11.77 2.19 8.35
C ALA A 144 -12.27 3.44 7.58
N GLY A 145 -12.12 3.40 6.27
CA GLY A 145 -12.45 4.44 5.29
C GLY A 145 -11.47 4.40 4.12
N LEU A 146 -10.33 3.70 4.27
CA LEU A 146 -9.45 3.30 3.18
C LEU A 146 -10.22 2.69 2.00
N HIS A 147 -9.85 3.07 0.78
CA HIS A 147 -10.46 2.53 -0.43
C HIS A 147 -9.72 1.30 -0.95
N ILE A 148 -8.39 1.38 -1.14
CA ILE A 148 -7.61 0.29 -1.73
C ILE A 148 -6.29 0.10 -0.99
N TYR A 149 -6.03 -1.16 -0.62
CA TYR A 149 -4.70 -1.63 -0.25
C TYR A 149 -4.06 -2.33 -1.45
N CYS A 150 -3.00 -1.73 -1.98
CA CYS A 150 -2.16 -2.28 -3.03
C CYS A 150 -0.94 -2.96 -2.38
N GLY A 151 -0.78 -4.25 -2.60
CA GLY A 151 0.33 -5.04 -2.07
C GLY A 151 0.73 -6.15 -3.03
N ALA A 152 1.30 -7.23 -2.49
CA ALA A 152 1.73 -8.39 -3.26
C ALA A 152 1.24 -9.69 -2.62
N TRP A 153 0.86 -10.66 -3.47
CA TRP A 153 0.45 -11.99 -3.02
C TRP A 153 1.59 -13.01 -2.97
N ASP A 154 2.75 -12.64 -3.54
CA ASP A 154 4.02 -13.38 -3.52
C ASP A 154 5.17 -12.35 -3.66
N ASN A 155 6.26 -12.71 -4.33
CA ASN A 155 7.47 -11.89 -4.48
C ASN A 155 7.23 -10.57 -5.21
N MET A 156 7.87 -9.52 -4.68
CA MET A 156 8.16 -8.26 -5.35
C MET A 156 9.67 -8.14 -5.48
N TYR A 157 10.17 -8.04 -6.70
CA TYR A 157 11.59 -8.07 -6.99
C TYR A 157 12.24 -6.70 -6.79
N ASP A 158 13.43 -6.74 -6.19
CA ASP A 158 14.35 -5.62 -6.12
C ASP A 158 15.49 -5.84 -7.12
N GLY A 159 15.38 -5.22 -8.29
CA GLY A 159 16.33 -5.41 -9.38
C GLY A 159 16.42 -4.21 -10.32
N ILE A 160 17.37 -4.29 -11.26
CA ILE A 160 17.58 -3.27 -12.29
C ILE A 160 16.44 -3.20 -13.31
N THR A 161 15.65 -4.26 -13.44
CA THR A 161 14.47 -4.30 -14.32
C THR A 161 13.18 -3.94 -13.59
N THR A 162 13.28 -3.58 -12.30
CA THR A 162 12.13 -3.15 -11.51
C THR A 162 12.42 -1.81 -10.83
N ASP A 163 13.47 -1.11 -11.23
CA ASP A 163 13.89 0.14 -10.60
C ASP A 163 13.03 1.34 -11.06
N GLU A 164 12.37 1.17 -12.20
CA GLU A 164 11.38 2.03 -12.84
C GLU A 164 9.96 1.88 -12.27
N CYS A 165 9.63 0.79 -11.57
CA CYS A 165 8.22 0.49 -11.22
C CYS A 165 7.52 1.63 -10.46
N GLY A 166 8.22 2.35 -9.58
CA GLY A 166 7.63 3.50 -8.90
C GLY A 166 7.33 4.68 -9.83
N GLU A 167 8.19 4.88 -10.85
CA GLU A 167 7.93 5.83 -11.94
C GLU A 167 6.67 5.42 -12.71
N ASP A 168 6.56 4.15 -13.11
CA ASP A 168 5.45 3.67 -13.94
C ASP A 168 4.11 3.71 -13.20
N VAL A 169 4.08 3.34 -11.91
CA VAL A 169 2.88 3.52 -11.07
C VAL A 169 2.49 4.99 -11.02
N GLY A 170 3.46 5.87 -10.73
CA GLY A 170 3.21 7.31 -10.65
C GLY A 170 2.70 7.90 -11.97
N ASP A 171 3.27 7.47 -13.09
CA ASP A 171 2.88 7.90 -14.44
C ASP A 171 1.44 7.47 -14.77
N ASN A 172 1.10 6.20 -14.51
CA ASN A 172 -0.25 5.68 -14.73
C ASN A 172 -1.30 6.44 -13.91
N LEU A 173 -1.01 6.73 -12.63
CA LEU A 173 -1.91 7.50 -11.78
C LEU A 173 -2.21 8.89 -12.34
N ILE A 174 -1.18 9.63 -12.78
CA ILE A 174 -1.34 11.00 -13.29
C ILE A 174 -1.93 11.04 -14.72
N HIS A 175 -1.93 9.91 -15.42
CA HIS A 175 -2.59 9.77 -16.73
C HIS A 175 -4.03 9.23 -16.64
N GLY A 176 -4.58 9.13 -15.42
CA GLY A 176 -5.99 8.81 -15.20
C GLY A 176 -6.32 7.33 -15.35
N HIS A 177 -5.35 6.46 -15.07
CA HIS A 177 -5.62 5.04 -14.84
C HIS A 177 -6.29 4.89 -13.46
N THR A 178 -7.10 3.84 -13.27
CA THR A 178 -7.59 3.53 -11.92
C THR A 178 -6.40 3.21 -11.02
N VAL A 179 -6.51 3.45 -9.72
CA VAL A 179 -5.44 3.14 -8.75
C VAL A 179 -5.07 1.66 -8.82
N CYS A 180 -6.07 0.79 -8.99
CA CYS A 180 -5.84 -0.63 -9.20
C CYS A 180 -5.01 -0.90 -10.47
N HIS A 181 -5.42 -0.33 -11.61
CA HIS A 181 -4.70 -0.53 -12.87
C HIS A 181 -3.28 0.04 -12.80
N ALA A 182 -3.09 1.23 -12.21
CA ALA A 182 -1.78 1.84 -12.06
C ALA A 182 -0.83 0.98 -11.22
N TRP A 183 -1.33 0.34 -10.15
CA TRP A 183 -0.54 -0.60 -9.37
C TRP A 183 -0.14 -1.83 -10.18
N HIS A 184 -1.11 -2.52 -10.77
CA HIS A 184 -0.85 -3.77 -11.51
C HIS A 184 0.06 -3.55 -12.70
N ASP A 185 -0.22 -2.54 -13.53
CA ASP A 185 0.60 -2.23 -14.71
C ASP A 185 1.97 -1.67 -14.33
N GLY A 186 2.02 -0.75 -13.37
CA GLY A 186 3.26 -0.06 -13.01
C GLY A 186 4.27 -0.91 -12.24
N VAL A 187 3.83 -1.96 -11.54
CA VAL A 187 4.76 -2.90 -10.88
C VAL A 187 4.96 -4.19 -11.66
N SER A 188 4.32 -4.37 -12.81
CA SER A 188 4.66 -5.47 -13.71
C SER A 188 6.03 -5.23 -14.36
N ASP A 189 6.80 -6.29 -14.56
CA ASP A 189 8.04 -6.27 -15.33
C ASP A 189 8.04 -7.43 -16.33
N TRP A 190 8.73 -7.25 -17.45
CA TRP A 190 8.83 -8.25 -18.51
C TRP A 190 9.92 -9.30 -18.25
N TRP A 191 10.84 -9.03 -17.32
CA TRP A 191 11.96 -9.92 -16.99
C TRP A 191 11.74 -10.71 -15.70
N VAL A 192 11.08 -10.14 -14.69
CA VAL A 192 10.73 -10.82 -13.45
C VAL A 192 9.24 -10.77 -13.14
N ASP A 193 8.74 -11.85 -12.56
CA ASP A 193 7.34 -12.01 -12.20
C ASP A 193 7.07 -11.32 -10.84
N ASN A 194 6.74 -10.03 -10.87
CA ASN A 194 6.11 -9.39 -9.72
C ASN A 194 4.67 -9.90 -9.56
N HIS A 195 4.20 -10.01 -8.32
CA HIS A 195 2.91 -10.61 -8.01
C HIS A 195 1.96 -9.62 -7.33
N PRO A 196 1.54 -8.54 -8.03
CA PRO A 196 0.69 -7.51 -7.45
C PRO A 196 -0.71 -8.04 -7.15
N ILE A 197 -1.30 -7.50 -6.08
CA ILE A 197 -2.69 -7.69 -5.69
C ILE A 197 -3.23 -6.40 -5.09
N THR A 198 -4.48 -6.11 -5.39
CA THR A 198 -5.21 -4.98 -4.83
C THR A 198 -6.42 -5.51 -4.08
N VAL A 199 -6.69 -4.94 -2.92
CA VAL A 199 -7.77 -5.37 -2.02
C VAL A 199 -8.60 -4.16 -1.66
N CYS A 200 -9.93 -4.31 -1.69
CA CYS A 200 -10.86 -3.29 -1.22
C CYS A 200 -12.05 -3.93 -0.49
N VAL A 201 -12.85 -3.10 0.17
CA VAL A 201 -14.16 -3.47 0.70
C VAL A 201 -15.28 -2.97 -0.22
N GLY A 202 -16.46 -3.58 -0.12
CA GLY A 202 -17.65 -3.18 -0.86
C GLY A 202 -18.91 -3.27 0.01
N ASP A 203 -19.93 -2.48 -0.35
CA ASP A 203 -21.21 -2.47 0.37
C ASP A 203 -22.15 -3.59 -0.09
N SER A 204 -23.34 -3.65 0.50
CA SER A 204 -24.36 -4.66 0.15
C SER A 204 -24.79 -4.61 -1.32
N ALA A 205 -24.74 -3.43 -1.96
CA ALA A 205 -25.07 -3.28 -3.37
C ALA A 205 -23.92 -3.74 -4.27
N THR A 206 -22.67 -3.63 -3.82
CA THR A 206 -21.51 -4.25 -4.48
C THR A 206 -21.54 -5.78 -4.35
N TRP A 207 -21.85 -6.32 -3.16
CA TRP A 207 -22.00 -7.77 -2.94
C TRP A 207 -23.16 -8.36 -3.75
N ASN A 208 -24.30 -7.67 -3.79
CA ASN A 208 -25.50 -8.03 -4.55
C ASN A 208 -25.88 -9.52 -4.40
N ASN A 209 -26.00 -9.97 -3.15
CA ASN A 209 -26.35 -11.36 -2.79
C ASN A 209 -25.42 -12.41 -3.42
N GLY A 210 -24.12 -12.08 -3.58
CA GLY A 210 -23.10 -12.95 -4.15
C GLY A 210 -22.90 -12.77 -5.66
N ASN A 211 -23.74 -11.98 -6.33
CA ASN A 211 -23.52 -11.61 -7.72
C ASN A 211 -22.76 -10.28 -7.81
N ILE A 212 -21.46 -10.33 -7.48
CA ILE A 212 -20.58 -9.16 -7.34
C ILE A 212 -20.75 -8.17 -8.50
N GLN A 213 -21.02 -6.91 -8.15
CA GLN A 213 -21.10 -5.81 -9.10
C GLN A 213 -19.73 -5.11 -9.19
N TRP A 214 -18.81 -5.68 -9.96
CA TRP A 214 -17.43 -5.18 -10.10
C TRP A 214 -17.35 -3.71 -10.52
N GLY A 215 -18.26 -3.23 -11.38
CA GLY A 215 -18.36 -1.83 -11.77
C GLY A 215 -18.82 -0.87 -10.67
N ARG A 216 -19.00 -1.33 -9.43
CA ARG A 216 -19.24 -0.55 -8.20
C ARG A 216 -18.08 -0.59 -7.21
N SER A 217 -17.07 -1.42 -7.45
CA SER A 217 -15.91 -1.53 -6.55
C SER A 217 -14.93 -0.38 -6.75
N TYR A 218 -14.24 0.03 -5.68
CA TYR A 218 -13.13 0.98 -5.76
C TYR A 218 -12.08 0.55 -6.80
N LEU A 219 -11.80 -0.76 -6.89
CA LEU A 219 -10.83 -1.32 -7.85
C LEU A 219 -11.09 -0.90 -9.31
N ASN A 220 -12.36 -0.70 -9.71
CA ASN A 220 -12.72 -0.32 -11.08
C ASN A 220 -13.09 1.16 -11.25
N ARG A 221 -13.08 1.96 -10.17
CA ARG A 221 -13.69 3.30 -10.16
C ARG A 221 -12.81 4.40 -9.58
N ASP A 222 -11.91 4.05 -8.68
CA ASP A 222 -11.03 5.01 -8.03
C ASP A 222 -9.83 5.33 -8.89
N HIS A 223 -9.55 6.63 -8.98
CA HIS A 223 -8.42 7.24 -9.66
C HIS A 223 -7.75 8.20 -8.69
N LEU A 224 -6.51 8.62 -8.97
CA LEU A 224 -5.87 9.65 -8.15
C LEU A 224 -6.67 10.97 -8.22
N TRP A 225 -6.78 11.70 -7.10
CA TRP A 225 -7.50 12.97 -7.04
C TRP A 225 -7.04 13.98 -8.09
N GLY A 226 -7.94 14.35 -9.00
CA GLY A 226 -7.66 15.26 -10.12
C GLY A 226 -7.41 14.56 -11.46
N HIS A 227 -7.36 13.22 -11.46
CA HIS A 227 -7.09 12.39 -12.63
C HIS A 227 -8.22 11.41 -12.95
N GLY A 228 -9.35 11.49 -12.25
CA GLY A 228 -10.56 10.72 -12.53
C GLY A 228 -11.58 10.81 -11.42
N ASN A 229 -12.41 9.77 -11.29
CA ASN A 229 -13.40 9.64 -10.22
C ASN A 229 -12.73 9.10 -8.95
N VAL A 230 -13.14 9.62 -7.79
CA VAL A 230 -12.88 9.03 -6.47
C VAL A 230 -14.24 8.83 -5.84
N ASP A 231 -14.56 7.58 -5.51
CA ASP A 231 -15.82 7.30 -4.83
C ASP A 231 -15.76 7.75 -3.35
N PRO A 232 -16.90 8.00 -2.68
CA PRO A 232 -16.90 8.34 -1.27
C PRO A 232 -16.49 7.16 -0.38
N ASP A 233 -15.95 7.47 0.80
CA ASP A 233 -15.54 6.50 1.82
C ASP A 233 -16.69 5.56 2.22
N LEU A 234 -16.33 4.30 2.45
CA LEU A 234 -17.25 3.27 2.93
C LEU A 234 -16.98 2.98 4.41
N PRO A 235 -17.81 3.50 5.33
CA PRO A 235 -17.59 3.28 6.75
C PRO A 235 -17.73 1.79 7.09
N PRO A 236 -17.02 1.29 8.13
CA PRO A 236 -17.07 -0.12 8.55
C PRO A 236 -18.48 -0.69 8.71
N SER A 237 -19.43 0.11 9.19
CA SER A 237 -20.84 -0.28 9.39
C SER A 237 -21.60 -0.63 8.10
N ARG A 238 -21.08 -0.27 6.93
CA ARG A 238 -21.69 -0.52 5.63
C ARG A 238 -20.96 -1.56 4.78
N GLN A 239 -19.81 -2.05 5.24
CA GLN A 239 -19.03 -3.06 4.53
C GLN A 239 -19.75 -4.40 4.57
N ALA A 240 -19.79 -5.09 3.43
CA ALA A 240 -20.51 -6.35 3.25
C ALA A 240 -19.68 -7.44 2.56
N CYS A 241 -18.65 -7.05 1.80
CA CYS A 241 -17.73 -7.99 1.17
C CYS A 241 -16.32 -7.42 1.07
N ILE A 242 -15.33 -8.31 0.99
CA ILE A 242 -13.96 -8.01 0.58
C ILE A 242 -13.81 -8.43 -0.88
N LEU A 243 -13.11 -7.62 -1.65
CA LEU A 243 -12.86 -7.82 -3.08
C LEU A 243 -11.37 -7.70 -3.31
N PHE A 244 -10.86 -8.47 -4.27
CA PHE A 244 -9.47 -8.39 -4.65
C PHE A 244 -9.27 -8.74 -6.12
N MET A 245 -8.22 -8.17 -6.71
CA MET A 245 -7.75 -8.47 -8.06
C MET A 245 -6.25 -8.72 -7.98
N TRP A 246 -5.79 -9.81 -8.59
CA TRP A 246 -4.37 -10.12 -8.70
C TRP A 246 -3.98 -10.30 -10.15
N THR A 247 -2.72 -10.01 -10.47
CA THR A 247 -2.12 -10.32 -11.77
C THR A 247 -1.08 -11.42 -11.55
N GLU A 248 -0.98 -12.31 -12.54
CA GLU A 248 0.10 -13.30 -12.62
C GLU A 248 1.25 -12.66 -13.41
N GLY A 249 2.50 -12.90 -12.99
CA GLY A 249 3.68 -12.53 -13.78
C GLY A 249 3.79 -13.33 -15.08
#